data_AF-A0A963HQM7-F1
#
_entry.id   AF-A0A963HQM7-F1
#
_cell.length_a   1.000
_cell.length_b   1.000
_cell.length_c   1.000
_cell.angle_alpha   90.00
_cell.angle_beta   90.00
_cell.angle_gamma   90.00
#
_symmetry.space_group_name_H-M   'P 1'
#
loop_
_entity.id
_entity.type
_entity.pdbx_description
1 polymer ?
#
loop_
_entity_poly.entity_id
_entity_poly.type
_entity_poly.pdbx_seq_one_letter_code
_entity_poly.pdbx_strand_id
1 'polypeptide(L)'
;LWHALPESHEEMPPAFYHYPSTDIPEVEIDGIAVRVLIGSAYGVTSPVVTFAETLYLEATLAPGESLALPSIQEAALYVVDGEVSVDGTLLQQYRMMTLENCGGTAVTATTQKTQDTPATRIALIGGEPLGERHIFWNFVSSRKERLEQAKRDWREGRFAKVHGDAVEFIPLPD
;
A
#
# COMPACT_ATOMS: atom_id res chain seq x y z
N LEU A 1 1.94 2.95 5.26
CA LEU A 1 1.56 1.56 4.91
C LEU A 1 2.55 0.63 5.61
N TRP A 2 2.08 -0.48 6.20
CA TRP A 2 2.94 -1.60 6.57
C TRP A 2 2.68 -2.74 5.59
N HIS A 3 3.73 -3.43 5.18
CA HIS A 3 3.63 -4.60 4.32
C HIS A 3 4.21 -5.79 5.09
N ALA A 4 3.35 -6.77 5.39
CA ALA A 4 3.80 -7.99 6.04
C ALA A 4 4.70 -8.80 5.09
N LEU A 5 5.71 -9.47 5.62
CA LEU A 5 6.55 -10.36 4.82
C LEU A 5 5.85 -11.74 4.66
N PRO A 6 6.13 -12.46 3.56
CA PRO A 6 5.78 -13.87 3.46
C PRO A 6 6.57 -14.69 4.49
N GLU A 7 6.04 -15.85 4.89
CA GLU A 7 6.64 -16.73 5.93
C GLU A 7 8.12 -17.03 5.65
N SER A 8 8.48 -17.25 4.39
CA SER A 8 9.86 -17.52 3.96
C SER A 8 10.86 -16.38 4.23
N HIS A 9 10.37 -15.17 4.51
CA HIS A 9 11.19 -13.98 4.71
C HIS A 9 10.96 -13.29 6.07
N GLU A 10 10.06 -13.79 6.93
CA GLU A 10 9.70 -13.12 8.20
C GLU A 10 10.89 -12.89 9.15
N GLU A 11 11.94 -13.70 9.06
CA GLU A 11 13.15 -13.59 9.89
C GLU A 11 14.37 -13.10 9.10
N MET A 12 14.16 -12.49 7.93
CA MET A 12 15.27 -11.93 7.15
C MET A 12 15.96 -10.77 7.89
N PRO A 13 17.25 -10.50 7.63
CA PRO A 13 17.92 -9.33 8.19
C PRO A 13 17.22 -8.02 7.79
N PRO A 14 17.16 -7.02 8.69
CA PRO A 14 16.57 -5.73 8.37
C PRO A 14 17.39 -5.00 7.32
N ALA A 15 16.71 -4.24 6.46
CA ALA A 15 17.33 -3.42 5.43
C ALA A 15 16.58 -2.11 5.23
N PHE A 16 17.27 -1.10 4.71
CA PHE A 16 16.69 0.18 4.31
C PHE A 16 17.03 0.46 2.85
N TYR A 17 16.00 0.78 2.07
CA TYR A 17 16.13 1.14 0.66
C TYR A 17 15.47 2.49 0.45
N HIS A 18 16.18 3.41 -0.21
CA HIS A 18 15.64 4.70 -0.64
C HIS A 18 15.50 4.71 -2.16
N TYR A 19 14.32 5.08 -2.64
CA TYR A 19 14.02 5.24 -4.05
C TYR A 19 13.60 6.69 -4.29
N PRO A 20 14.41 7.51 -4.98
CA PRO A 20 14.02 8.87 -5.32
C PRO A 20 12.85 8.86 -6.32
N SER A 21 12.09 9.96 -6.36
CA SER A 21 10.93 10.07 -7.25
C SER A 21 11.25 9.85 -8.74
N THR A 22 12.48 10.12 -9.15
CA THR A 22 12.96 9.93 -10.53
C THR A 22 13.07 8.45 -10.94
N ASP A 23 13.14 7.55 -9.96
CA ASP A 23 13.29 6.11 -10.20
C ASP A 23 11.93 5.40 -10.22
N ILE A 24 10.88 6.07 -9.74
CA ILE A 24 9.52 5.54 -9.73
C ILE A 24 8.85 5.86 -11.07
N PRO A 25 8.43 4.84 -11.84
CA PRO A 25 7.88 5.05 -13.17
C PRO A 25 6.49 5.71 -13.10
N GLU A 26 6.27 6.59 -14.07
CA GLU A 26 4.99 7.19 -14.40
C GLU A 26 4.62 6.80 -15.83
N VAL A 27 3.34 6.52 -16.05
CA VAL A 27 2.78 6.16 -17.35
C VAL A 27 1.44 6.85 -17.53
N GLU A 28 1.10 7.16 -18.77
CA GLU A 28 -0.21 7.73 -19.13
C GLU A 28 -1.11 6.63 -19.71
N ILE A 29 -2.31 6.48 -19.15
CA ILE A 29 -3.33 5.53 -19.60
C ILE A 29 -4.56 6.32 -20.00
N ASP A 30 -4.82 6.40 -21.31
CA ASP A 30 -5.95 7.16 -21.86
C ASP A 30 -6.02 8.63 -21.35
N GLY A 31 -4.86 9.28 -21.20
CA GLY A 31 -4.73 10.64 -20.66
C GLY A 31 -4.60 10.73 -19.14
N ILE A 32 -4.79 9.63 -18.42
CA ILE A 32 -4.71 9.56 -16.95
C ILE A 32 -3.27 9.28 -16.53
N ALA A 33 -2.70 10.17 -15.73
CA ALA A 33 -1.37 9.96 -15.15
C ALA A 33 -1.44 8.91 -14.02
N VAL A 34 -0.64 7.85 -14.17
CA VAL A 34 -0.52 6.75 -13.22
C VAL A 34 0.94 6.59 -12.81
N ARG A 35 1.21 6.58 -11.51
CA ARG A 35 2.53 6.26 -10.95
C ARG A 35 2.49 4.89 -10.30
N VAL A 36 3.40 4.00 -10.70
CA VAL A 36 3.50 2.64 -10.12
C VAL A 36 4.58 2.67 -9.06
N LEU A 37 4.18 2.81 -7.79
CA LEU A 37 5.09 2.94 -6.65
C LEU A 37 5.73 1.60 -6.27
N ILE A 38 4.97 0.50 -6.31
CA ILE A 38 5.43 -0.85 -5.99
C ILE A 38 4.82 -1.81 -7.02
N GLY A 39 5.60 -2.80 -7.48
CA GLY A 39 5.12 -3.83 -8.39
C GLY A 39 5.17 -3.44 -9.86
N SER A 40 4.34 -4.12 -10.67
CA SER A 40 4.26 -3.91 -12.12
C SER A 40 2.82 -3.73 -12.55
N ALA A 41 2.55 -2.68 -13.33
CA ALA A 41 1.25 -2.45 -13.96
C ALA A 41 1.46 -1.64 -15.25
N TYR A 42 0.53 -1.80 -16.19
CA TYR A 42 0.50 -0.99 -17.42
C TYR A 42 1.82 -0.95 -18.21
N GLY A 43 2.55 -2.07 -18.22
CA GLY A 43 3.81 -2.20 -18.96
C GLY A 43 5.03 -1.56 -18.30
N VAL A 44 4.91 -0.99 -17.10
CA VAL A 44 6.04 -0.46 -16.31
C VAL A 44 6.20 -1.21 -14.99
N THR A 45 7.41 -1.20 -14.45
CA THR A 45 7.79 -1.90 -13.21
C THR A 45 8.56 -0.97 -12.29
N SER A 46 8.10 -0.86 -11.04
CA SER A 46 8.80 -0.14 -9.98
C SER A 46 10.09 -0.88 -9.58
N PRO A 47 11.19 -0.16 -9.26
CA PRO A 47 12.40 -0.76 -8.73
C PRO A 47 12.27 -1.20 -7.25
N VAL A 48 11.15 -0.89 -6.59
CA VAL A 48 10.96 -1.22 -5.18
C VAL A 48 10.97 -2.73 -4.98
N VAL A 49 11.93 -3.22 -4.21
CA VAL A 49 12.05 -4.62 -3.84
C VAL A 49 10.81 -5.09 -3.07
N THR A 50 10.23 -6.19 -3.53
CA THR A 50 9.14 -6.91 -2.84
C THR A 50 9.54 -8.37 -2.61
N PHE A 51 8.89 -9.01 -1.63
CA PHE A 51 9.11 -10.42 -1.30
C PHE A 51 7.89 -11.29 -1.62
N ALA A 52 6.80 -10.66 -2.04
CA ALA A 52 5.56 -11.23 -2.51
C ALA A 52 5.06 -10.39 -3.70
N GLU A 53 4.15 -10.92 -4.49
CA GLU A 53 3.44 -10.13 -5.50
C GLU A 53 2.69 -8.99 -4.81
N THR A 54 3.02 -7.75 -5.16
CA THR A 54 2.49 -6.56 -4.52
C THR A 54 2.38 -5.46 -5.55
N LEU A 55 1.24 -4.79 -5.57
CA LEU A 55 1.01 -3.61 -6.36
C LEU A 55 0.62 -2.44 -5.45
N TYR A 56 1.28 -1.30 -5.66
CA TYR A 56 0.82 -0.02 -5.16
C TYR A 56 0.98 1.00 -6.27
N LEU A 57 -0.13 1.54 -6.76
CA LEU A 57 -0.14 2.65 -7.70
C LEU A 57 -1.00 3.81 -7.20
N GLU A 58 -0.68 5.01 -7.67
CA GLU A 58 -1.55 6.19 -7.57
C GLU A 58 -1.96 6.64 -8.95
N ALA A 59 -3.18 7.18 -9.07
CA ALA A 59 -3.67 7.76 -10.30
C ALA A 59 -4.39 9.09 -10.02
N THR A 60 -4.29 10.02 -10.96
CA THR A 60 -4.97 11.31 -10.91
C THR A 60 -5.93 11.42 -12.09
N LEU A 61 -7.22 11.50 -11.80
CA LEU A 61 -8.30 11.46 -12.78
C LEU A 61 -9.04 12.80 -12.79
N ALA A 62 -9.20 13.40 -13.97
CA ALA A 62 -10.09 14.52 -14.19
C ALA A 62 -11.57 14.05 -14.15
N PRO A 63 -12.53 14.97 -13.94
CA PRO A 63 -13.94 14.61 -13.87
C PRO A 63 -14.41 13.87 -15.14
N GLY A 64 -15.02 12.70 -14.97
CA GLY A 64 -15.50 11.85 -16.07
C GLY A 64 -14.44 10.93 -16.69
N GLU A 65 -13.15 11.07 -16.34
CA GLU A 65 -12.14 10.10 -16.75
C GLU A 65 -12.33 8.77 -16.03
N SER A 66 -12.00 7.69 -16.73
CA SER A 66 -12.21 6.33 -16.28
C SER A 66 -10.94 5.51 -16.48
N LEU A 67 -10.46 4.88 -15.42
CA LEU A 67 -9.29 4.01 -15.43
C LEU A 67 -9.70 2.56 -15.27
N ALA A 68 -9.32 1.71 -16.23
CA ALA A 68 -9.44 0.26 -16.10
C ALA A 68 -8.33 -0.28 -15.18
N LEU A 69 -8.70 -0.92 -14.08
CA LEU A 69 -7.74 -1.44 -13.10
C LEU A 69 -7.00 -2.68 -13.63
N PRO A 70 -5.73 -2.88 -13.23
CA PRO A 70 -4.98 -4.08 -13.57
C PRO A 70 -5.58 -5.30 -12.85
N SER A 71 -5.27 -6.49 -13.34
CA SER A 71 -5.70 -7.73 -12.70
C SER A 71 -4.89 -7.97 -11.42
N ILE A 72 -5.58 -7.98 -10.28
CA ILE A 72 -5.02 -8.25 -8.95
C ILE A 72 -6.02 -9.13 -8.21
N GLN A 73 -5.53 -10.14 -7.50
CA GLN A 73 -6.37 -11.07 -6.76
C GLN A 73 -7.09 -10.39 -5.59
N GLU A 74 -6.33 -9.73 -4.71
CA GLU A 74 -6.88 -8.96 -3.58
C GLU A 74 -6.37 -7.53 -3.65
N ALA A 75 -7.29 -6.57 -3.68
CA ALA A 75 -6.95 -5.16 -3.76
C ALA A 75 -7.85 -4.29 -2.87
N ALA A 76 -7.36 -3.10 -2.57
CA ALA A 76 -8.06 -2.04 -1.90
C ALA A 76 -7.85 -0.74 -2.67
N LEU A 77 -8.95 -0.13 -3.10
CA LEU A 77 -8.98 1.20 -3.68
C LEU A 77 -9.25 2.22 -2.58
N TYR A 78 -8.39 3.22 -2.45
CA TYR A 78 -8.53 4.31 -1.49
C TYR A 78 -8.61 5.65 -2.21
N VAL A 79 -9.60 6.48 -1.85
CA VAL A 79 -9.76 7.82 -2.41
C VAL A 79 -9.05 8.82 -1.50
N VAL A 80 -7.93 9.34 -1.98
CA VAL A 80 -7.13 10.34 -1.25
C VAL A 80 -7.78 11.72 -1.34
N ASP A 81 -8.26 12.06 -2.53
CA ASP A 81 -8.93 13.34 -2.79
C ASP A 81 -10.01 13.18 -3.87
N GLY A 82 -11.12 13.91 -3.76
CA GLY A 82 -12.27 13.80 -4.66
C GLY A 82 -13.19 12.59 -4.39
N GLU A 83 -13.75 12.03 -5.45
CA GLU A 83 -14.78 10.98 -5.40
C GLU A 83 -14.75 10.18 -6.70
N VAL A 84 -14.94 8.87 -6.59
CA VAL A 84 -15.03 7.96 -7.74
C VAL A 84 -16.29 7.12 -7.68
N SER A 85 -16.73 6.63 -8.84
CA SER A 85 -17.69 5.55 -8.98
C SER A 85 -16.96 4.28 -9.42
N VAL A 86 -17.23 3.18 -8.74
CA VAL A 86 -16.72 1.83 -9.06
C VAL A 86 -17.92 0.92 -9.21
N ASP A 87 -18.16 0.40 -10.42
CA ASP A 87 -19.32 -0.45 -10.73
C ASP A 87 -20.66 0.13 -10.24
N GLY A 88 -20.83 1.45 -10.37
CA GLY A 88 -22.03 2.19 -9.95
C GLY A 88 -22.09 2.50 -8.45
N THR A 89 -21.11 2.08 -7.66
CA THR A 89 -20.97 2.40 -6.24
C THR A 89 -20.11 3.64 -6.06
N LEU A 90 -20.67 4.65 -5.39
CA LEU A 90 -19.96 5.90 -5.09
C LEU A 90 -18.99 5.71 -3.91
N LEU A 91 -17.74 6.11 -4.10
CA LEU A 91 -16.69 6.09 -3.09
C LEU A 91 -16.16 7.50 -2.87
N GLN A 92 -16.47 8.06 -1.70
CA GLN A 92 -16.09 9.41 -1.30
C GLN A 92 -14.65 9.50 -0.81
N GLN A 93 -14.13 10.71 -0.73
CA GLN A 93 -12.85 11.01 -0.11
C GLN A 93 -12.67 10.31 1.26
N TYR A 94 -11.48 9.79 1.50
CA TYR A 94 -11.08 9.06 2.70
C TYR A 94 -11.88 7.77 2.94
N ARG A 95 -12.48 7.20 1.88
CA ARG A 95 -13.06 5.87 1.91
C ARG A 95 -12.18 4.88 1.16
N MET A 96 -12.31 3.63 1.59
CA MET A 96 -11.64 2.49 1.00
C MET A 96 -12.70 1.48 0.56
N MET A 97 -12.48 0.87 -0.60
CA MET A 97 -13.26 -0.26 -1.09
C MET A 97 -12.31 -1.44 -1.32
N THR A 98 -12.63 -2.59 -0.73
CA THR A 98 -11.94 -3.85 -1.04
C THR A 98 -12.51 -4.44 -2.33
N LEU A 99 -11.63 -4.93 -3.18
CA LEU A 99 -11.94 -5.50 -4.49
C LEU A 99 -11.29 -6.89 -4.58
N GLU A 100 -12.05 -7.85 -5.08
CA GLU A 100 -11.55 -9.20 -5.39
C GLU A 100 -11.49 -9.34 -6.91
N ASN A 101 -10.37 -9.86 -7.43
CA ASN A 101 -10.16 -10.10 -8.86
C ASN A 101 -10.53 -8.89 -9.75
N CYS A 102 -10.01 -7.70 -9.42
CA CYS A 102 -10.43 -6.41 -10.00
C CYS A 102 -10.01 -6.17 -11.46
N GLY A 103 -9.60 -7.21 -12.18
CA GLY A 103 -9.15 -7.09 -13.57
C GLY A 103 -10.26 -6.55 -14.46
N GLY A 104 -10.04 -5.37 -15.04
CA GLY A 104 -11.01 -4.72 -15.91
C GLY A 104 -12.13 -3.97 -15.19
N THR A 105 -12.16 -3.94 -13.85
CA THR A 105 -13.01 -3.02 -13.10
C THR A 105 -12.64 -1.58 -13.47
N ALA A 106 -13.63 -0.75 -13.79
CA ALA A 106 -13.41 0.64 -14.15
C ALA A 106 -13.67 1.57 -12.95
N VAL A 107 -12.72 2.47 -12.69
CA VAL A 107 -12.85 3.51 -11.67
C VAL A 107 -13.02 4.84 -12.38
N THR A 108 -14.16 5.50 -12.17
CA THR A 108 -14.49 6.76 -12.87
C THR A 108 -14.57 7.90 -11.88
N ALA A 109 -13.86 9.00 -12.12
CA ALA A 109 -13.95 10.18 -11.27
C ALA A 109 -15.30 10.90 -11.45
N THR A 110 -16.00 11.16 -10.34
CA THR A 110 -17.32 11.82 -10.33
C THR A 110 -17.27 13.26 -9.84
N THR A 111 -16.26 13.61 -9.05
CA THR A 111 -16.13 14.97 -8.50
C THR A 111 -15.95 15.98 -9.62
N GLN A 112 -16.80 17.02 -9.63
CA GLN A 112 -16.59 18.17 -10.52
C GLN A 112 -15.40 19.00 -10.06
N LYS A 113 -14.65 19.53 -11.02
CA LYS A 113 -13.46 20.35 -10.78
C LYS A 113 -13.82 21.57 -9.91
N THR A 114 -13.25 21.65 -8.72
CA THR A 114 -13.29 22.87 -7.88
C THR A 114 -11.90 23.51 -7.87
N GLN A 115 -11.79 24.73 -7.32
CA GLN A 115 -10.46 25.33 -7.08
C GLN A 115 -9.64 24.50 -6.08
N ASP A 116 -10.31 23.84 -5.12
CA ASP A 116 -9.67 23.06 -4.06
C ASP A 116 -9.36 21.62 -4.49
N THR A 117 -10.18 21.03 -5.36
CA THR A 117 -10.02 19.65 -5.87
C THR A 117 -10.04 19.69 -7.41
N PRO A 118 -8.90 19.99 -8.04
CA PRO A 118 -8.83 20.12 -9.50
C PRO A 118 -8.91 18.76 -10.22
N ALA A 119 -8.65 17.66 -9.50
CA ALA A 119 -8.72 16.28 -9.98
C ALA A 119 -8.93 15.32 -8.80
N THR A 120 -9.46 14.12 -9.08
CA THR A 120 -9.59 13.04 -8.10
C THR A 120 -8.28 12.26 -8.01
N ARG A 121 -7.82 11.98 -6.80
CA ARG A 121 -6.61 11.18 -6.54
C ARG A 121 -6.97 9.89 -5.84
N ILE A 122 -6.56 8.78 -6.43
CA ILE A 122 -6.77 7.44 -5.89
C ILE A 122 -5.43 6.73 -5.64
N ALA A 123 -5.45 5.79 -4.70
CA ALA A 123 -4.42 4.80 -4.49
C ALA A 123 -5.05 3.40 -4.64
N LEU A 124 -4.43 2.53 -5.42
CA LEU A 124 -4.77 1.10 -5.48
C LEU A 124 -3.63 0.32 -4.87
N ILE A 125 -3.95 -0.49 -3.86
CA ILE A 125 -2.99 -1.31 -3.13
C ILE A 125 -3.50 -2.75 -3.17
N GLY A 126 -2.66 -3.70 -3.55
CA GLY A 126 -3.07 -5.10 -3.60
C GLY A 126 -1.90 -6.04 -3.81
N GLY A 127 -2.19 -7.33 -4.00
CA GLY A 127 -1.15 -8.33 -4.20
C GLY A 127 -1.70 -9.75 -4.06
N GLU A 128 -0.78 -10.69 -3.91
CA GLU A 128 -1.11 -12.07 -3.56
C GLU A 128 -1.47 -12.18 -2.07
N PRO A 129 -2.39 -13.09 -1.70
CA PRO A 129 -2.73 -13.33 -0.31
C PRO A 129 -1.55 -13.97 0.44
N LEU A 130 -1.16 -13.36 1.55
CA LEU A 130 -0.07 -13.86 2.39
C LEU A 130 -0.49 -14.95 3.39
N GLY A 131 -1.80 -15.23 3.51
CA GLY A 131 -2.38 -16.10 4.53
C GLY A 131 -2.54 -15.40 5.89
N GLU A 132 -2.80 -16.18 6.94
CA GLU A 132 -3.08 -15.63 8.27
C GLU A 132 -1.86 -14.87 8.83
N ARG A 133 -2.12 -13.70 9.43
CA ARG A 133 -1.11 -12.90 10.14
C ARG A 133 -1.64 -12.45 11.49
N HIS A 134 -0.77 -12.51 12.48
CA HIS A 134 -1.01 -12.00 13.81
C HIS A 134 -0.30 -10.66 13.97
N ILE A 135 -1.04 -9.67 14.47
CA ILE A 135 -0.53 -8.32 14.74
C ILE A 135 -0.68 -8.00 16.22
N PHE A 136 0.37 -7.46 16.80
CA PHE A 136 0.34 -6.81 18.11
C PHE A 136 1.29 -5.63 18.11
N TRP A 137 0.76 -4.42 18.32
CA TRP A 137 1.54 -3.19 18.28
C TRP A 137 2.39 -3.11 17.00
N ASN A 138 3.72 -3.04 17.12
CA ASN A 138 4.67 -2.98 15.99
C ASN A 138 5.16 -4.36 15.52
N PHE A 139 4.57 -5.46 15.98
CA PHE A 139 4.98 -6.82 15.62
C PHE A 139 3.92 -7.52 14.79
N VAL A 140 4.36 -8.08 13.65
CA VAL A 140 3.55 -8.86 12.73
C VAL A 140 4.28 -10.17 12.44
N SER A 141 3.57 -11.30 12.45
CA SER A 141 4.13 -12.64 12.17
C SER A 141 3.01 -13.62 11.79
N SER A 142 3.36 -14.66 11.04
CA SER A 142 2.55 -15.85 10.82
C SER A 142 2.33 -16.69 12.09
N ARG A 143 3.16 -16.51 13.13
CA ARG A 143 3.18 -17.33 14.36
C ARG A 143 2.93 -16.51 15.62
N LYS A 144 1.97 -16.93 16.47
CA LYS A 144 1.66 -16.25 17.75
C LYS A 144 2.81 -16.32 18.75
N GLU A 145 3.51 -17.46 18.81
CA GLU A 145 4.63 -17.67 19.72
C GLU A 145 5.78 -16.70 19.44
N ARG A 146 5.95 -16.32 18.16
CA ARG A 146 6.95 -15.35 17.72
C ARG A 146 6.64 -13.93 18.21
N LEU A 147 5.37 -13.53 18.24
CA LEU A 147 4.92 -12.27 18.84
C LEU A 147 5.23 -12.25 20.34
N GLU A 148 4.97 -13.34 21.06
CA GLU A 148 5.30 -13.41 22.49
C GLU A 148 6.80 -13.32 22.74
N GLN A 149 7.63 -13.91 21.88
CA GLN A 149 9.07 -13.74 21.93
C GLN A 149 9.48 -12.28 21.66
N ALA A 150 8.94 -11.64 20.61
CA ALA A 150 9.22 -10.24 20.29
C ALA A 150 8.83 -9.27 21.42
N LYS A 151 7.69 -9.53 22.09
CA LYS A 151 7.27 -8.77 23.28
C LYS A 151 8.30 -8.87 24.42
N ARG A 152 8.80 -10.07 24.71
CA ARG A 152 9.85 -10.27 25.72
C ARG A 152 11.15 -9.57 25.30
N ASP A 153 11.56 -9.73 24.04
CA ASP A 153 12.75 -9.09 23.49
C ASP A 153 12.69 -7.56 23.61
N TRP A 154 11.52 -6.96 23.40
CA TRP A 154 11.34 -5.52 23.54
C TRP A 154 11.43 -5.07 25.00
N ARG A 155 10.73 -5.75 25.91
CA ARG A 155 10.77 -5.45 27.36
C ARG A 155 12.18 -5.57 27.94
N GLU A 156 12.95 -6.53 27.45
CA GLU A 156 14.32 -6.80 27.91
C GLU A 156 15.39 -6.00 27.14
N GLY A 157 15.01 -5.19 26.14
CA GLY A 157 15.93 -4.38 25.35
C GLY A 157 16.89 -5.18 24.46
N ARG A 158 16.46 -6.34 23.94
CA ARG A 158 17.26 -7.24 23.09
C ARG A 158 17.33 -6.82 21.61
N PHE A 159 16.49 -5.87 21.18
CA PHE A 159 16.59 -5.30 19.83
C PHE A 159 17.81 -4.39 19.70
N ALA A 160 18.38 -4.33 18.49
CA ALA A 160 19.47 -3.42 18.19
C ALA A 160 19.04 -1.97 18.45
N LYS A 161 19.92 -1.18 19.06
CA LYS A 161 19.65 0.25 19.31
C LYS A 161 19.87 1.06 18.03
N VAL A 162 19.05 2.10 17.86
CA VAL A 162 19.26 3.08 16.80
C VAL A 162 20.42 3.99 17.17
N HIS A 163 21.34 4.21 16.24
CA HIS A 163 22.50 5.06 16.49
C HIS A 163 22.06 6.51 16.74
N GLY A 164 22.51 7.09 17.85
CA GLY A 164 22.16 8.46 18.24
C GLY A 164 20.81 8.60 18.95
N ASP A 165 20.05 7.52 19.12
CA ASP A 165 18.71 7.53 19.73
C ASP A 165 18.61 6.48 20.85
N ALA A 166 19.32 6.74 21.94
CA ALA A 166 19.39 5.84 23.10
C ALA A 166 18.67 6.38 24.35
N VAL A 167 18.06 7.56 24.25
CA VAL A 167 17.51 8.29 25.39
C VAL A 167 16.02 8.02 25.55
N GLU A 168 15.26 8.01 24.45
CA GLU A 168 13.84 7.75 24.46
C GLU A 168 13.55 6.26 24.29
N PHE A 169 12.56 5.75 25.04
CA PHE A 169 12.11 4.37 24.91
C PHE A 169 10.58 4.32 25.03
N ILE A 170 9.93 3.78 24.01
CA ILE A 170 8.48 3.57 24.00
C ILE A 170 8.21 2.19 24.60
N PRO A 171 7.59 2.08 25.79
CA PRO A 171 7.27 0.80 26.39
C PRO A 171 6.20 0.07 25.57
N LEU A 172 6.09 -1.25 25.75
CA LEU A 172 4.93 -1.97 25.20
C LEU A 172 3.63 -1.40 25.80
N PRO A 173 2.57 -1.28 24.98
CA PRO A 173 1.24 -1.01 25.50
C PRO A 173 0.75 -2.19 26.36
N ASP A 174 -0.16 -1.89 27.30
CA ASP A 174 -0.84 -2.87 28.15
C ASP A 174 -1.75 -3.83 27.36
#